data_AF-A0A8H7Z8P9-F1
#
_entry.id   AF-A0A8H7Z8P9-F1
#
_cell.length_a   1.000
_cell.length_b   1.000
_cell.length_c   1.000
_cell.angle_alpha   90.00
_cell.angle_beta   90.00
_cell.angle_gamma   90.00
#
_symmetry.space_group_name_H-M   'P 1'
#
loop_
_entity.id
_entity.type
_entity.pdbx_description
1 polymer ?
#
loop_
_entity_poly.entity_id
_entity_poly.type
_entity_poly.pdbx_seq_one_letter_code
_entity_poly.pdbx_strand_id
1 'polypeptide(L)'
;MKDMRRLQDLQIFDDASRGPLGSLHMLFYLRGGHLASLGAVITILAVALEPFMQQLIVYPVRLVYRESGKASILRTDNVSYAAQGQNGFRMDASLDKGIMNAIYNGDSAPSLEPFCSTGNCTWPVFHSIGVCSRCIDMADQVKLEGACTPGDFLEMKKNCTISFQHGIPVVNPYDGVGAASYIAWLLNYKLEDPTVLLAGTPYIDGNFAGVNNPLFALGWLEIDYSSLTNTTPISRAMECMFTYCLQRYNVSVESGVSTIKTEPVHLASMNQLSGWNVTAPLLPDKDKEKTTTFVVDDSAGHSLWKSLILDLVGNATTWVESTEYFIPSNTFIGTARAVNDKVHMMESIAQSVTYSILEPSNQTMTGLVGLPEQFMHVRWGWIALPTFIVLATILCLCLVMMCTKRHNVKMWKSSSLALLYHGFGKPVEDDGRRFTRLSDMTHNAANSRARLAPSGNYTWELQVSEGGVVDRAR
;
A
#
# COMPACT_ATOMS: atom_id res chain seq x y z
N MET A 1 -73.43 -24.71 26.68
CA MET A 1 -72.11 -24.61 27.34
C MET A 1 -70.90 -24.63 26.39
N LYS A 2 -71.07 -24.85 25.06
CA LYS A 2 -69.95 -25.08 24.13
C LYS A 2 -69.06 -23.86 23.81
N ASP A 3 -69.45 -22.65 24.22
CA ASP A 3 -68.72 -21.39 23.91
C ASP A 3 -68.18 -20.63 25.13
N MET A 4 -68.17 -21.24 26.33
CA MET A 4 -67.61 -20.58 27.52
C MET A 4 -66.08 -20.72 27.58
N ARG A 5 -65.37 -19.59 27.72
CA ARG A 5 -63.91 -19.51 27.86
C ARG A 5 -63.51 -19.06 29.26
N ARG A 6 -62.23 -19.24 29.62
CA ARG A 6 -61.72 -18.82 30.93
C ARG A 6 -61.60 -17.31 30.97
N LEU A 7 -61.98 -16.71 32.10
CA LEU A 7 -61.83 -15.27 32.34
C LEU A 7 -60.37 -14.80 32.22
N GLN A 8 -59.45 -15.68 32.60
CA GLN A 8 -58.00 -15.47 32.49
C GLN A 8 -57.57 -15.13 31.05
N ASP A 9 -58.27 -15.62 30.03
CA ASP A 9 -57.95 -15.32 28.63
C ASP A 9 -57.99 -13.80 28.39
N LEU A 10 -58.96 -13.07 28.97
CA LEU A 10 -59.07 -11.62 28.84
C LEU A 10 -57.82 -10.90 29.32
N GLN A 11 -57.27 -11.30 30.48
CA GLN A 11 -56.05 -10.72 31.02
C GLN A 11 -54.85 -11.02 30.12
N ILE A 12 -54.76 -12.24 29.57
CA ILE A 12 -53.66 -12.64 28.67
C ILE A 12 -53.66 -11.80 27.38
N PHE A 13 -54.84 -11.51 26.82
CA PHE A 13 -54.97 -10.62 25.65
C PHE A 13 -54.61 -9.17 25.99
N ASP A 14 -55.00 -8.67 27.16
CA ASP A 14 -54.63 -7.31 27.61
C ASP A 14 -53.11 -7.19 27.81
N ASP A 15 -52.50 -8.14 28.52
CA ASP A 15 -51.05 -8.18 28.77
C ASP A 15 -50.26 -8.25 27.45
N ALA A 16 -50.74 -9.05 26.47
CA ALA A 16 -50.11 -9.16 25.16
C ALA A 16 -50.10 -7.85 24.39
N SER A 17 -51.15 -7.02 24.52
CA SER A 17 -51.23 -5.73 23.86
C SER A 17 -50.24 -4.68 24.40
N ARG A 18 -49.70 -4.90 25.60
CA ARG A 18 -48.81 -3.96 26.30
C ARG A 18 -47.32 -4.16 25.99
N GLY A 19 -46.95 -5.24 25.31
CA GLY A 19 -45.56 -5.44 24.93
C GLY A 19 -45.18 -6.86 24.52
N PRO A 20 -43.90 -7.06 24.16
CA PRO A 20 -43.39 -8.33 23.65
C PRO A 20 -43.42 -9.45 24.70
N LEU A 21 -43.23 -9.15 25.98
CA LEU A 21 -43.28 -10.16 27.06
C LEU A 21 -44.68 -10.75 27.24
N GLY A 22 -45.72 -9.92 27.26
CA GLY A 22 -47.11 -10.41 27.29
C GLY A 22 -47.47 -11.17 26.01
N SER A 23 -46.98 -10.70 24.85
CA SER A 23 -47.17 -11.36 23.56
C SER A 23 -46.54 -12.77 23.54
N LEU A 24 -45.35 -12.92 24.13
CA LEU A 24 -44.67 -14.20 24.27
C LEU A 24 -45.45 -15.16 25.19
N HIS A 25 -45.90 -14.66 26.34
CA HIS A 25 -46.72 -15.44 27.27
C HIS A 25 -48.02 -15.94 26.61
N MET A 26 -48.68 -15.08 25.84
CA MET A 26 -49.88 -15.42 25.10
C MET A 26 -49.65 -16.51 24.04
N LEU A 27 -48.54 -16.47 23.30
CA LEU A 27 -48.20 -17.49 22.31
C LEU A 27 -48.04 -18.88 22.93
N PHE A 28 -47.38 -18.95 24.09
CA PHE A 28 -47.23 -20.21 24.83
C PHE A 28 -48.56 -20.71 25.39
N TYR A 29 -49.41 -19.82 25.92
CA TYR A 29 -50.70 -20.20 26.52
C TYR A 29 -51.71 -20.67 25.47
N LEU A 30 -51.88 -19.91 24.38
CA LEU A 30 -52.89 -20.17 23.34
C LEU A 30 -52.39 -21.08 22.20
N ARG A 31 -51.12 -21.53 22.26
CA ARG A 31 -50.46 -22.40 21.27
C ARG A 31 -50.63 -21.94 19.81
N GLY A 32 -50.68 -20.64 19.58
CA GLY A 32 -50.71 -20.04 18.24
C GLY A 32 -52.03 -20.15 17.45
N GLY A 33 -53.07 -20.79 17.98
CA GLY A 33 -54.30 -21.11 17.23
C GLY A 33 -55.31 -19.97 16.98
N HIS A 34 -54.97 -18.73 17.33
CA HIS A 34 -55.87 -17.58 17.23
C HIS A 34 -55.29 -16.48 16.35
N LEU A 35 -56.12 -15.72 15.64
CA LEU A 35 -55.67 -14.60 14.78
C LEU A 35 -54.77 -13.61 15.53
N ALA A 36 -54.98 -13.44 16.84
CA ALA A 36 -54.15 -12.57 17.66
C ALA A 36 -52.72 -13.10 17.90
N SER A 37 -52.44 -14.38 17.62
CA SER A 37 -51.08 -14.91 17.61
C SER A 37 -50.22 -14.24 16.53
N LEU A 38 -50.81 -13.85 15.39
CA LEU A 38 -50.11 -13.10 14.35
C LEU A 38 -49.65 -11.74 14.86
N GLY A 39 -50.53 -11.02 15.57
CA GLY A 39 -50.19 -9.76 16.23
C GLY A 39 -49.09 -9.93 17.27
N ALA A 40 -49.16 -10.98 18.08
CA ALA A 40 -48.15 -11.31 19.09
C ALA A 40 -46.78 -11.67 18.48
N VAL A 41 -46.73 -12.33 17.32
CA VAL A 41 -45.46 -12.59 16.61
C VAL A 41 -44.87 -11.30 16.06
N ILE A 42 -45.71 -10.44 15.48
CA ILE A 42 -45.28 -9.14 14.94
C ILE A 42 -44.70 -8.24 16.03
N THR A 43 -45.33 -8.15 17.20
CA THR A 43 -44.82 -7.35 18.33
C THR A 43 -43.48 -7.86 18.87
N ILE A 44 -43.25 -9.17 18.86
CA ILE A 44 -41.96 -9.76 19.21
C ILE A 44 -40.91 -9.45 18.14
N LEU A 45 -41.22 -9.64 16.85
CA LEU A 45 -40.32 -9.33 15.75
C LEU A 45 -39.96 -7.84 15.68
N ALA A 46 -40.88 -6.96 16.09
CA ALA A 46 -40.65 -5.52 16.14
C ALA A 46 -39.48 -5.12 17.07
N VAL A 47 -39.18 -5.91 18.11
CA VAL A 47 -38.01 -5.67 18.97
C VAL A 47 -36.70 -5.77 18.19
N ALA A 48 -36.64 -6.63 17.16
CA ALA A 48 -35.46 -6.81 16.32
C ALA A 48 -35.29 -5.69 15.27
N LEU A 49 -36.24 -4.75 15.12
CA LEU A 49 -36.10 -3.64 14.18
C LEU A 49 -34.87 -2.78 14.49
N GLU A 50 -34.65 -2.47 15.76
CA GLU A 50 -33.56 -1.58 16.18
C GLU A 50 -32.17 -2.14 15.85
N PRO A 51 -31.81 -3.40 16.20
CA PRO A 51 -30.52 -3.96 15.79
C PRO A 51 -30.39 -4.14 14.27
N PHE A 52 -31.49 -4.37 13.53
CA PHE A 52 -31.45 -4.44 12.06
C PHE A 52 -31.17 -3.08 11.43
N MET A 53 -31.75 -2.01 11.96
CA MET A 53 -31.50 -0.65 11.49
C MET A 53 -30.05 -0.22 11.75
N GLN A 54 -29.45 -0.64 12.87
CA GLN A 54 -28.04 -0.39 13.16
C GLN A 54 -27.09 -1.04 12.14
N GLN A 55 -27.47 -2.15 11.50
CA GLN A 55 -26.66 -2.85 10.51
C GLN A 55 -26.84 -2.35 9.06
N LEU A 56 -27.79 -1.44 8.83
CA LEU A 56 -28.15 -0.96 7.50
C LEU A 56 -27.05 -0.11 6.85
N ILE A 57 -26.37 0.72 7.63
CA ILE A 57 -25.37 1.68 7.14
C ILE A 57 -24.02 1.35 7.77
N VAL A 58 -23.02 1.11 6.92
CA VAL A 58 -21.62 0.93 7.34
C VAL A 58 -20.80 2.08 6.77
N TYR A 59 -19.83 2.55 7.53
CA TYR A 59 -18.93 3.64 7.12
C TYR A 59 -17.50 3.12 6.92
N PRO A 60 -17.20 2.36 5.85
CA PRO A 60 -15.83 1.96 5.58
C PRO A 60 -14.93 3.19 5.34
N VAL A 61 -13.78 3.19 6.00
CA VAL A 61 -12.70 4.13 5.72
C VAL A 61 -11.96 3.64 4.47
N ARG A 62 -11.79 4.51 3.48
CA ARG A 62 -10.99 4.23 2.28
C ARG A 62 -9.99 5.35 2.08
N LEU A 63 -8.81 5.01 1.56
CA LEU A 63 -7.84 6.00 1.16
C LEU A 63 -8.26 6.61 -0.18
N VAL A 64 -8.31 7.93 -0.23
CA VAL A 64 -8.53 8.70 -1.45
C VAL A 64 -7.27 9.52 -1.72
N TYR A 65 -6.71 9.35 -2.91
CA TYR A 65 -5.49 10.04 -3.32
C TYR A 65 -5.82 11.42 -3.89
N ARG A 66 -5.23 12.48 -3.31
CA ARG A 66 -5.41 13.88 -3.75
C ARG A 66 -4.08 14.64 -3.76
N GLU A 67 -4.05 15.75 -4.51
CA GLU A 67 -2.92 16.69 -4.58
C GLU A 67 -2.82 17.66 -3.39
N SER A 68 -3.63 17.48 -2.34
CA SER A 68 -3.75 18.44 -1.24
C SER A 68 -2.60 18.40 -0.21
N GLY A 69 -1.64 17.48 -0.35
CA GLY A 69 -0.54 17.29 0.58
C GLY A 69 0.84 17.32 -0.10
N LYS A 70 1.90 17.24 0.70
CA LYS A 70 3.28 17.21 0.18
C LYS A 70 3.73 15.76 0.00
N ALA A 71 3.76 15.31 -1.24
CA ALA A 71 4.44 14.09 -1.67
C ALA A 71 5.37 14.42 -2.82
N SER A 72 6.66 14.14 -2.66
CA SER A 72 7.68 14.46 -3.67
C SER A 72 8.81 13.46 -3.66
N ILE A 73 9.36 13.17 -4.82
CA ILE A 73 10.57 12.36 -4.99
C ILE A 73 11.51 13.08 -5.97
N LEU A 74 12.82 12.98 -5.77
CA LEU A 74 13.81 13.60 -6.65
C LEU A 74 13.78 12.93 -8.03
N ARG A 75 13.98 13.74 -9.07
CA ARG A 75 14.16 13.29 -10.45
C ARG A 75 15.11 14.24 -11.18
N THR A 76 15.59 13.85 -12.35
CA THR A 76 16.24 14.80 -13.24
C THR A 76 16.05 14.47 -14.71
N ASP A 77 15.78 15.51 -15.49
CA ASP A 77 15.71 15.46 -16.96
C ASP A 77 17.04 15.89 -17.60
N ASN A 78 17.92 16.54 -16.84
CA ASN A 78 19.23 16.98 -17.32
C ASN A 78 20.34 16.78 -16.28
N VAL A 79 21.53 16.45 -16.78
CA VAL A 79 22.74 16.31 -15.95
C VAL A 79 23.78 17.26 -16.53
N SER A 80 24.19 18.25 -15.74
CA SER A 80 25.19 19.24 -16.13
C SER A 80 26.23 19.46 -15.06
N TYR A 81 27.49 19.61 -15.43
CA TYR A 81 28.56 19.77 -14.44
C TYR A 81 28.30 20.91 -13.43
N ALA A 82 27.74 22.03 -13.90
CA ALA A 82 27.45 23.19 -13.06
C ALA A 82 26.24 22.99 -12.12
N ALA A 83 25.14 22.38 -12.60
CA ALA A 83 23.95 22.20 -11.77
C ALA A 83 24.10 21.07 -10.75
N GLN A 84 25.04 20.14 -10.97
CA GLN A 84 25.33 19.03 -10.08
C GLN A 84 26.42 19.37 -9.04
N GLY A 85 27.02 20.56 -9.11
CA GLY A 85 27.86 21.11 -8.05
C GLY A 85 27.01 21.60 -6.87
N GLN A 86 27.44 21.32 -5.63
CA GLN A 86 26.69 21.67 -4.42
C GLN A 86 27.53 22.57 -3.50
N ASN A 87 26.95 23.62 -2.90
CA ASN A 87 27.63 24.49 -1.91
C ASN A 87 29.00 25.06 -2.34
N GLY A 88 29.22 25.28 -3.64
CA GLY A 88 30.50 25.74 -4.19
C GLY A 88 31.50 24.62 -4.53
N PHE A 89 31.15 23.35 -4.27
CA PHE A 89 31.89 22.17 -4.72
C PHE A 89 31.55 21.80 -6.16
N ARG A 90 32.53 21.19 -6.84
CA ARG A 90 32.40 20.63 -8.19
C ARG A 90 31.63 19.31 -8.15
N MET A 91 30.98 18.93 -9.26
CA MET A 91 30.29 17.64 -9.41
C MET A 91 31.17 16.45 -8.99
N ASP A 92 32.48 16.52 -9.26
CA ASP A 92 33.49 15.52 -8.87
C ASP A 92 33.39 15.11 -7.39
N ALA A 93 33.22 16.08 -6.47
CA ALA A 93 33.17 15.81 -5.03
C ALA A 93 31.87 15.12 -4.61
N SER A 94 30.75 15.47 -5.26
CA SER A 94 29.45 14.82 -5.04
C SER A 94 29.48 13.36 -5.52
N LEU A 95 30.15 13.11 -6.64
CA LEU A 95 30.32 11.77 -7.22
C LEU A 95 31.23 10.90 -6.36
N ASP A 96 32.41 11.41 -5.97
CA ASP A 96 33.35 10.73 -5.06
C ASP A 96 32.68 10.34 -3.74
N LYS A 97 31.95 11.28 -3.11
CA LYS A 97 31.11 10.99 -1.93
C LYS A 97 30.15 9.82 -2.18
N GLY A 98 29.49 9.78 -3.32
CA GLY A 98 28.55 8.71 -3.68
C GLY A 98 29.25 7.36 -3.85
N ILE A 99 30.33 7.32 -4.62
CA ILE A 99 31.12 6.12 -4.88
C ILE A 99 31.69 5.57 -3.57
N MET A 100 32.33 6.42 -2.76
CA MET A 100 32.88 6.01 -1.47
C MET A 100 31.79 5.51 -0.51
N ASN A 101 30.64 6.16 -0.43
CA ASN A 101 29.54 5.67 0.40
C ASN A 101 29.07 4.28 -0.02
N ALA A 102 28.93 4.01 -1.32
CA ALA A 102 28.59 2.68 -1.80
C ALA A 102 29.66 1.65 -1.45
N ILE A 103 30.94 2.00 -1.58
CA ILE A 103 32.06 1.09 -1.32
C ILE A 103 32.13 0.68 0.17
N TYR A 104 31.95 1.63 1.10
CA TYR A 104 32.09 1.34 2.53
C TYR A 104 30.80 0.92 3.22
N ASN A 105 29.64 1.41 2.76
CA ASN A 105 28.36 1.17 3.41
C ASN A 105 27.48 0.16 2.66
N GLY A 106 27.80 -0.18 1.40
CA GLY A 106 27.00 -1.08 0.58
C GLY A 106 25.54 -0.63 0.52
N ASP A 107 24.63 -1.49 0.96
CA ASP A 107 23.17 -1.23 0.97
C ASP A 107 22.74 -0.16 1.99
N SER A 108 23.61 0.16 2.94
CA SER A 108 23.38 1.25 3.89
C SER A 108 23.82 2.61 3.35
N ALA A 109 24.34 2.67 2.11
CA ALA A 109 24.65 3.93 1.46
C ALA A 109 23.38 4.77 1.28
N PRO A 110 23.48 6.11 1.34
CA PRO A 110 22.35 6.99 1.06
C PRO A 110 21.72 6.62 -0.29
N SER A 111 20.41 6.41 -0.27
CA SER A 111 19.62 6.05 -1.44
C SER A 111 18.46 7.03 -1.62
N LEU A 112 17.83 6.96 -2.79
CA LEU A 112 16.68 7.79 -3.11
C LEU A 112 15.50 7.44 -2.18
N GLU A 113 15.03 8.40 -1.39
CA GLU A 113 13.84 8.24 -0.55
C GLU A 113 12.77 9.29 -0.89
N PRO A 114 11.50 8.89 -1.08
CA PRO A 114 10.42 9.83 -1.31
C PRO A 114 9.99 10.52 -0.01
N PHE A 115 9.70 11.81 -0.10
CA PHE A 115 9.01 12.53 0.95
C PHE A 115 7.50 12.26 0.87
N CYS A 116 6.89 11.77 1.94
CA CYS A 116 5.45 11.50 2.02
C CYS A 116 4.88 11.96 3.37
N SER A 117 3.95 12.92 3.35
CA SER A 117 3.41 13.50 4.60
C SER A 117 2.44 12.62 5.39
N THR A 118 1.78 11.63 4.77
CA THR A 118 0.74 10.81 5.43
C THR A 118 1.12 9.34 5.62
N GLY A 119 2.29 8.92 5.16
CA GLY A 119 2.69 7.51 5.12
C GLY A 119 1.93 6.67 4.09
N ASN A 120 1.01 7.25 3.30
CA ASN A 120 0.40 6.59 2.15
C ASN A 120 0.43 7.55 0.96
N CYS A 121 1.34 7.35 0.02
CA CYS A 121 1.51 8.22 -1.14
C CYS A 121 1.74 7.40 -2.41
N THR A 122 1.29 7.91 -3.55
CA THR A 122 1.47 7.27 -4.85
C THR A 122 1.94 8.29 -5.87
N TRP A 123 2.89 7.93 -6.72
CA TRP A 123 3.34 8.77 -7.81
C TRP A 123 2.88 8.19 -9.13
N PRO A 124 2.60 9.03 -10.16
CA PRO A 124 2.50 8.52 -11.52
C PRO A 124 3.85 7.88 -11.89
N VAL A 125 3.82 6.88 -12.77
CA VAL A 125 5.05 6.33 -13.34
C VAL A 125 5.78 7.45 -14.08
N PHE A 126 7.08 7.59 -13.85
CA PHE A 126 7.88 8.66 -14.44
C PHE A 126 9.27 8.18 -14.84
N HIS A 127 9.96 9.01 -15.63
CA HIS A 127 11.31 8.75 -16.09
C HIS A 127 12.32 9.73 -15.46
N SER A 128 13.53 9.25 -15.21
CA SER A 128 14.65 10.07 -14.74
C SER A 128 15.98 9.52 -15.27
N ILE A 129 16.97 10.40 -15.44
CA ILE A 129 18.35 9.99 -15.71
C ILE A 129 18.93 9.37 -14.45
N GLY A 130 19.66 8.28 -14.62
CA GLY A 130 20.52 7.67 -13.61
C GLY A 130 21.78 7.09 -14.23
N VAL A 131 22.56 6.40 -13.40
CA VAL A 131 23.71 5.60 -13.81
C VAL A 131 23.35 4.13 -13.62
N CYS A 132 23.57 3.34 -14.66
CA CYS A 132 23.34 1.91 -14.64
C CYS A 132 24.66 1.17 -14.78
N SER A 133 24.79 0.07 -14.04
CA SER A 133 25.87 -0.88 -14.21
C SER A 133 25.37 -2.18 -14.84
N ARG A 134 26.27 -2.89 -15.51
CA ARG A 134 26.01 -4.26 -15.98
C ARG A 134 27.30 -5.04 -15.94
N CYS A 135 27.21 -6.27 -15.44
CA CYS A 135 28.34 -7.18 -15.35
C CYS A 135 28.06 -8.51 -16.05
N ILE A 136 29.07 -9.08 -16.70
CA ILE A 136 29.03 -10.42 -17.31
C ILE A 136 30.25 -11.24 -16.88
N ASP A 137 30.11 -12.56 -16.85
CA ASP A 137 31.24 -13.47 -16.64
C ASP A 137 32.09 -13.56 -17.92
N MET A 138 33.41 -13.55 -17.76
CA MET A 138 34.38 -13.63 -18.86
C MET A 138 35.51 -14.62 -18.59
N ALA A 139 35.33 -15.58 -17.67
CA ALA A 139 36.35 -16.59 -17.35
C ALA A 139 36.88 -17.31 -18.60
N ASP A 140 35.99 -17.66 -19.54
CA ASP A 140 36.35 -18.35 -20.79
C ASP A 140 37.11 -17.48 -21.80
N GLN A 141 37.14 -16.17 -21.61
CA GLN A 141 37.76 -15.22 -22.54
C GLN A 141 39.16 -14.78 -22.11
N VAL A 142 39.57 -15.12 -20.88
CA VAL A 142 40.90 -14.81 -20.35
C VAL A 142 41.87 -15.95 -20.68
N LYS A 143 43.02 -15.62 -21.26
CA LYS A 143 44.06 -16.59 -21.59
C LYS A 143 45.31 -16.33 -20.76
N LEU A 144 45.87 -17.41 -20.22
CA LEU A 144 47.14 -17.42 -19.53
C LEU A 144 48.16 -18.12 -20.42
N GLU A 145 49.16 -17.38 -20.86
CA GLU A 145 50.22 -17.87 -21.72
C GLU A 145 51.54 -17.90 -20.93
N GLY A 146 52.29 -19.01 -21.03
CA GLY A 146 53.56 -19.20 -20.32
C GLY A 146 53.50 -20.19 -19.15
N ALA A 147 54.66 -20.43 -18.53
CA ALA A 147 54.80 -21.33 -17.38
C ALA A 147 54.60 -20.54 -16.08
N CYS A 148 53.35 -20.18 -15.79
CA CYS A 148 53.03 -19.31 -14.67
C CYS A 148 53.25 -20.04 -13.34
N THR A 149 54.28 -19.69 -12.59
CA THR A 149 54.46 -20.11 -11.19
C THR A 149 54.02 -18.99 -10.23
N PRO A 150 53.68 -19.30 -8.96
CA PRO A 150 53.39 -18.26 -7.98
C PRO A 150 54.52 -17.23 -7.86
N GLY A 151 55.79 -17.64 -7.99
CA GLY A 151 56.94 -16.75 -7.94
C GLY A 151 57.03 -15.76 -9.11
N ASP A 152 56.61 -16.14 -10.31
CA ASP A 152 56.67 -15.27 -11.49
C ASP A 152 55.70 -14.09 -11.39
N PHE A 153 54.51 -14.32 -10.83
CA PHE A 153 53.53 -13.27 -10.56
C PHE A 153 53.95 -12.35 -9.41
N LEU A 154 54.62 -12.89 -8.39
CA LEU A 154 55.13 -12.12 -7.25
C LEU A 154 56.30 -11.20 -7.62
N GLU A 155 57.14 -11.64 -8.56
CA GLU A 155 58.33 -10.89 -9.00
C GLU A 155 58.09 -10.10 -10.30
N MET A 156 56.84 -10.06 -10.80
CA MET A 156 56.46 -9.47 -12.10
C MET A 156 57.42 -9.89 -13.22
N LYS A 157 57.86 -11.15 -13.22
CA LYS A 157 58.81 -11.69 -14.20
C LYS A 157 58.07 -12.07 -15.48
N LYS A 158 58.68 -11.77 -16.63
CA LYS A 158 58.15 -11.95 -18.01
C LYS A 158 57.79 -13.39 -18.43
N ASN A 159 57.79 -14.37 -17.52
CA ASN A 159 57.56 -15.78 -17.84
C ASN A 159 56.08 -16.15 -17.96
N CYS A 160 55.17 -15.26 -17.53
CA CYS A 160 53.73 -15.42 -17.63
C CYS A 160 53.10 -14.15 -18.22
N THR A 161 52.29 -14.28 -19.26
CA THR A 161 51.55 -13.18 -19.86
C THR A 161 50.07 -13.49 -19.83
N ILE A 162 49.29 -12.56 -19.29
CA ILE A 162 47.82 -12.64 -19.31
C ILE A 162 47.32 -11.86 -20.52
N SER A 163 46.58 -12.52 -21.40
CA SER A 163 45.97 -11.89 -22.57
C SER A 163 44.46 -11.78 -22.42
N PHE A 164 43.95 -10.58 -22.72
CA PHE A 164 42.53 -10.23 -22.76
C PHE A 164 42.14 -9.94 -24.21
N GLN A 165 40.87 -10.09 -24.57
CA GLN A 165 40.41 -9.74 -25.92
C GLN A 165 40.64 -8.25 -26.23
N HIS A 166 40.39 -7.39 -25.24
CA HIS A 166 40.53 -5.94 -25.33
C HIS A 166 40.98 -5.37 -23.98
N GLY A 167 41.43 -4.12 -23.99
CA GLY A 167 41.78 -3.37 -22.78
C GLY A 167 43.24 -3.50 -22.36
N ILE A 168 43.57 -2.77 -21.29
CA ILE A 168 44.94 -2.56 -20.83
C ILE A 168 45.06 -3.09 -19.40
N PRO A 169 45.91 -4.11 -19.15
CA PRO A 169 46.04 -4.71 -17.84
C PRO A 169 46.65 -3.74 -16.84
N VAL A 170 46.03 -3.70 -15.67
CA VAL A 170 46.46 -2.91 -14.52
C VAL A 170 46.57 -3.83 -13.30
N VAL A 171 47.80 -4.06 -12.89
CA VAL A 171 48.14 -5.05 -11.87
C VAL A 171 48.30 -4.35 -10.53
N ASN A 172 47.74 -4.96 -9.48
CA ASN A 172 48.02 -4.57 -8.10
C ASN A 172 49.12 -5.51 -7.55
N PRO A 173 50.20 -5.00 -6.94
CA PRO A 173 51.21 -5.84 -6.31
C PRO A 173 50.61 -6.74 -5.25
N TYR A 174 51.17 -7.94 -5.13
CA TYR A 174 50.93 -8.80 -3.99
C TYR A 174 51.40 -8.12 -2.71
N ASP A 175 50.49 -7.92 -1.76
CA ASP A 175 50.73 -7.26 -0.47
C ASP A 175 51.18 -8.24 0.63
N GLY A 176 51.42 -9.50 0.30
CA GLY A 176 51.83 -10.52 1.26
C GLY A 176 50.68 -11.22 1.98
N VAL A 177 49.42 -10.84 1.75
CA VAL A 177 48.28 -11.30 2.56
C VAL A 177 47.15 -11.86 1.69
N GLY A 178 46.99 -13.19 1.72
CA GLY A 178 45.85 -13.89 1.12
C GLY A 178 46.17 -14.67 -0.15
N ALA A 179 45.24 -15.53 -0.56
CA ALA A 179 45.43 -16.48 -1.66
C ALA A 179 45.13 -15.89 -3.07
N ALA A 180 44.52 -14.70 -3.18
CA ALA A 180 44.06 -14.16 -4.45
C ALA A 180 44.77 -12.86 -4.87
N SER A 181 45.40 -12.84 -6.05
CA SER A 181 45.74 -11.58 -6.72
C SER A 181 44.53 -11.04 -7.47
N TYR A 182 44.48 -9.71 -7.54
CA TYR A 182 43.45 -8.96 -8.24
C TYR A 182 44.10 -8.19 -9.38
N ILE A 183 43.63 -8.47 -10.59
CA ILE A 183 44.05 -7.76 -11.79
C ILE A 183 42.82 -7.04 -12.32
N ALA A 184 42.91 -5.72 -12.39
CA ALA A 184 41.94 -4.89 -13.06
C ALA A 184 42.41 -4.64 -14.49
N TRP A 185 41.54 -4.45 -15.47
CA TRP A 185 41.95 -3.91 -16.76
C TRP A 185 40.94 -2.92 -17.29
N LEU A 186 41.45 -1.82 -17.82
CA LEU A 186 40.64 -0.77 -18.41
C LEU A 186 40.30 -1.16 -19.84
N LEU A 187 39.01 -1.34 -20.13
CA LEU A 187 38.55 -1.87 -21.41
C LEU A 187 38.34 -0.80 -22.48
N ASN A 188 37.90 0.38 -22.07
CA ASN A 188 37.55 1.50 -22.94
C ASN A 188 38.47 2.72 -22.73
N TYR A 189 39.76 2.47 -22.47
CA TYR A 189 40.77 3.48 -22.19
C TYR A 189 41.91 3.44 -23.21
N LYS A 190 42.34 4.60 -23.71
CA LYS A 190 43.51 4.72 -24.58
C LYS A 190 44.57 5.61 -23.95
N LEU A 191 45.79 5.15 -24.08
CA LEU A 191 46.97 5.84 -23.59
C LEU A 191 47.46 6.86 -24.61
N GLU A 192 47.38 8.15 -24.24
CA GLU A 192 48.03 9.25 -24.94
C GLU A 192 49.46 9.50 -24.42
N ASP A 193 49.70 9.32 -23.11
CA ASP A 193 51.01 9.41 -22.45
C ASP A 193 51.20 8.23 -21.46
N PRO A 194 52.24 7.39 -21.62
CA PRO A 194 52.51 6.23 -20.76
C PRO A 194 52.87 6.54 -19.31
N THR A 195 53.02 7.82 -18.96
CA THR A 195 53.47 8.23 -17.62
C THR A 195 52.33 8.55 -16.65
N VAL A 196 51.10 8.82 -17.10
CA VAL A 196 49.99 9.24 -16.21
C VAL A 196 48.61 8.78 -16.73
N LEU A 197 47.93 7.87 -16.01
CA LEU A 197 46.55 7.45 -16.32
C LEU A 197 45.49 8.58 -16.20
N LEU A 198 45.82 9.67 -15.51
CA LEU A 198 44.90 10.77 -15.22
C LEU A 198 44.72 11.79 -16.36
N ALA A 199 45.45 11.64 -17.47
CA ALA A 199 45.45 12.60 -18.58
C ALA A 199 44.84 12.08 -19.89
N GLY A 200 44.47 10.79 -19.98
CA GLY A 200 43.95 10.19 -21.21
C GLY A 200 42.48 10.48 -21.48
N THR A 201 42.09 10.42 -22.76
CA THR A 201 40.69 10.37 -23.17
C THR A 201 40.22 8.91 -23.26
N PRO A 202 39.00 8.57 -22.81
CA PRO A 202 38.47 7.24 -23.05
C PRO A 202 38.23 7.08 -24.55
N TYR A 203 38.96 6.15 -25.16
CA TYR A 203 38.68 5.69 -26.51
C TYR A 203 37.70 4.53 -26.40
N ILE A 204 36.47 4.79 -26.82
CA ILE A 204 35.38 3.85 -26.63
C ILE A 204 34.98 3.33 -28.01
N ASP A 205 35.53 2.18 -28.38
CA ASP A 205 35.15 1.48 -29.59
C ASP A 205 34.93 0.00 -29.30
N GLY A 206 33.68 -0.38 -29.08
CA GLY A 206 33.32 -1.77 -28.83
C GLY A 206 32.03 -1.97 -28.06
N ASN A 207 31.74 -3.23 -27.81
CA ASN A 207 30.64 -3.65 -26.95
C ASN A 207 31.24 -4.25 -25.67
N PHE A 208 30.89 -3.68 -24.53
CA PHE A 208 31.29 -4.17 -23.21
C PHE A 208 30.05 -4.48 -22.39
N ALA A 209 30.02 -5.66 -21.78
CA ALA A 209 28.91 -6.22 -21.03
C ALA A 209 27.56 -6.19 -21.79
N GLY A 210 27.59 -6.33 -23.12
CA GLY A 210 26.39 -6.27 -23.97
C GLY A 210 25.92 -4.86 -24.31
N VAL A 211 26.69 -3.82 -23.98
CA VAL A 211 26.38 -2.42 -24.26
C VAL A 211 27.42 -1.83 -25.20
N ASN A 212 26.94 -1.18 -26.27
CA ASN A 212 27.81 -0.48 -27.20
C ASN A 212 28.28 0.84 -26.57
N ASN A 213 29.58 1.04 -26.56
CA ASN A 213 30.26 2.24 -26.08
C ASN A 213 29.74 2.81 -24.73
N PRO A 214 29.79 2.05 -23.63
CA PRO A 214 29.48 2.56 -22.29
C PRO A 214 30.53 3.56 -21.82
N LEU A 215 30.16 4.43 -20.87
CA LEU A 215 31.04 5.49 -20.35
C LEU A 215 32.32 4.96 -19.71
N PHE A 216 32.21 3.93 -18.90
CA PHE A 216 33.34 3.33 -18.20
C PHE A 216 33.20 1.81 -18.24
N ALA A 217 34.26 1.10 -18.60
CA ALA A 217 34.31 -0.35 -18.62
C ALA A 217 35.57 -0.86 -17.93
N LEU A 218 35.35 -1.77 -16.97
CA LEU A 218 36.37 -2.37 -16.13
C LEU A 218 36.23 -3.88 -16.19
N GLY A 219 37.34 -4.54 -16.49
CA GLY A 219 37.48 -5.97 -16.25
C GLY A 219 38.21 -6.23 -14.95
N TRP A 220 37.93 -7.38 -14.36
CA TRP A 220 38.54 -7.84 -13.11
C TRP A 220 38.71 -9.35 -13.11
N LEU A 221 39.87 -9.79 -12.63
CA LEU A 221 40.35 -11.16 -12.65
C LEU A 221 40.91 -11.47 -11.27
N GLU A 222 40.38 -12.55 -10.70
CA GLU A 222 40.90 -13.16 -9.50
C GLU A 222 41.67 -14.43 -9.88
N ILE A 223 42.88 -14.52 -9.34
CA ILE A 223 43.76 -15.68 -9.54
C ILE A 223 44.04 -16.29 -8.18
N ASP A 224 43.74 -17.57 -8.01
CA ASP A 224 44.05 -18.30 -6.77
C ASP A 224 45.46 -18.89 -6.82
N TYR A 225 46.38 -18.27 -6.07
CA TYR A 225 47.79 -18.66 -6.04
C TYR A 225 48.05 -20.05 -5.48
N SER A 226 47.13 -20.57 -4.66
CA SER A 226 47.28 -21.90 -4.06
C SER A 226 47.07 -23.04 -5.05
N SER A 227 46.49 -22.74 -6.22
CA SER A 227 46.08 -23.70 -7.24
C SER A 227 47.03 -23.83 -8.44
N LEU A 228 48.15 -23.08 -8.50
CA LEU A 228 49.09 -23.05 -9.65
C LEU A 228 49.96 -24.32 -9.79
N THR A 229 49.36 -25.51 -9.72
CA THR A 229 50.05 -26.80 -9.89
C THR A 229 49.66 -27.55 -11.17
N ASN A 230 49.17 -26.82 -12.20
CA ASN A 230 48.74 -27.27 -13.56
C ASN A 230 47.23 -27.36 -13.83
N THR A 231 46.36 -26.75 -13.02
CA THR A 231 44.94 -26.54 -13.34
C THR A 231 44.61 -25.05 -13.38
N THR A 232 43.66 -24.64 -14.23
CA THR A 232 43.27 -23.25 -14.51
C THR A 232 43.25 -22.38 -13.24
N PRO A 233 44.20 -21.44 -13.07
CA PRO A 233 44.32 -20.67 -11.83
C PRO A 233 43.34 -19.49 -11.73
N ILE A 234 42.48 -19.34 -12.74
CA ILE A 234 41.43 -18.32 -12.81
C ILE A 234 40.29 -18.75 -11.90
N SER A 235 40.09 -18.04 -10.79
CA SER A 235 38.97 -18.31 -9.90
C SER A 235 37.71 -17.60 -10.38
N ARG A 236 37.84 -16.33 -10.81
CA ARG A 236 36.76 -15.52 -11.37
C ARG A 236 37.30 -14.50 -12.36
N ALA A 237 36.61 -14.29 -13.47
CA ALA A 237 36.86 -13.16 -14.36
C ALA A 237 35.54 -12.54 -14.80
N MET A 238 35.46 -11.22 -14.81
CA MET A 238 34.22 -10.51 -15.10
C MET A 238 34.49 -9.26 -15.95
N GLU A 239 33.48 -8.85 -16.70
CA GLU A 239 33.39 -7.53 -17.33
C GLU A 239 32.31 -6.74 -16.63
N CYS A 240 32.58 -5.50 -16.27
CA CYS A 240 31.55 -4.59 -15.81
C CYS A 240 31.64 -3.26 -16.55
N MET A 241 30.50 -2.64 -16.74
CA MET A 241 30.41 -1.32 -17.34
C MET A 241 29.47 -0.42 -16.55
N PHE A 242 29.72 0.89 -16.64
CA PHE A 242 28.84 1.94 -16.17
C PHE A 242 28.50 2.86 -17.34
N THR A 243 27.24 3.24 -17.44
CA THR A 243 26.78 4.24 -18.39
C THR A 243 25.57 4.99 -17.85
N TYR A 244 25.28 6.16 -18.40
CA TYR A 244 24.01 6.83 -18.14
C TYR A 244 22.85 6.00 -18.67
N CYS A 245 21.71 6.05 -18.00
CA CYS A 245 20.53 5.34 -18.43
C CYS A 245 19.27 6.14 -18.12
N LEU A 246 18.23 5.90 -18.92
CA LEU A 246 16.89 6.35 -18.63
C LEU A 246 16.18 5.27 -17.84
N GLN A 247 15.86 5.57 -16.59
CA GLN A 247 15.17 4.64 -15.70
C GLN A 247 13.69 5.03 -15.59
N ARG A 248 12.84 4.01 -15.66
CA ARG A 248 11.41 4.10 -15.37
C ARG A 248 11.21 3.82 -13.89
N TYR A 249 10.56 4.76 -13.20
CA TYR A 249 10.29 4.69 -11.77
C TYR A 249 8.82 4.39 -11.52
N ASN A 250 8.57 3.36 -10.71
CA ASN A 250 7.27 3.09 -10.11
C ASN A 250 7.42 3.15 -8.59
N VAL A 251 6.82 4.18 -7.99
CA VAL A 251 7.05 4.56 -6.61
C VAL A 251 5.73 4.64 -5.86
N SER A 252 5.71 3.98 -4.71
CA SER A 252 4.62 4.08 -3.73
C SER A 252 5.18 4.10 -2.32
N VAL A 253 4.41 4.68 -1.42
CA VAL A 253 4.63 4.58 0.03
C VAL A 253 3.35 4.01 0.62
N GLU A 254 3.48 2.91 1.34
CA GLU A 254 2.37 2.23 2.01
C GLU A 254 2.71 2.05 3.48
N SER A 255 1.83 2.53 4.37
CA SER A 255 2.02 2.45 5.82
C SER A 255 3.39 2.98 6.30
N GLY A 256 3.94 4.00 5.63
CA GLY A 256 5.23 4.61 5.93
C GLY A 256 6.45 3.91 5.32
N VAL A 257 6.27 2.78 4.63
CA VAL A 257 7.35 2.05 3.94
C VAL A 257 7.36 2.45 2.47
N SER A 258 8.50 2.94 1.99
CA SER A 258 8.71 3.28 0.58
C SER A 258 9.03 2.03 -0.24
N THR A 259 8.46 1.94 -1.43
CA THR A 259 8.80 0.93 -2.44
C THR A 259 9.14 1.67 -3.73
N ILE A 260 10.38 1.52 -4.18
CA ILE A 260 10.90 2.12 -5.41
C ILE A 260 11.31 0.99 -6.33
N LYS A 261 10.60 0.85 -7.45
CA LYS A 261 10.94 -0.08 -8.50
C LYS A 261 11.50 0.69 -9.69
N THR A 262 12.68 0.30 -10.13
CA THR A 262 13.37 0.91 -11.27
C THR A 262 13.58 -0.11 -12.37
N GLU A 263 13.38 0.32 -13.61
CA GLU A 263 13.64 -0.49 -14.80
C GLU A 263 14.40 0.35 -15.83
N PRO A 264 15.57 -0.09 -16.33
CA PRO A 264 16.29 0.63 -17.37
C PRO A 264 15.54 0.50 -18.71
N VAL A 265 15.07 1.62 -19.25
CA VAL A 265 14.37 1.68 -20.55
C VAL A 265 15.35 1.87 -21.68
N HIS A 266 16.37 2.69 -21.46
CA HIS A 266 17.39 3.00 -22.47
C HIS A 266 18.75 3.18 -21.82
N LEU A 267 19.79 2.59 -22.42
CA LEU A 267 21.19 2.72 -22.00
C LEU A 267 21.90 3.67 -22.94
N ALA A 268 22.62 4.65 -22.39
CA ALA A 268 23.36 5.62 -23.17
C ALA A 268 24.57 4.97 -23.84
N SER A 269 24.80 5.35 -25.10
CA SER A 269 26.04 5.11 -25.83
C SER A 269 26.83 6.42 -25.88
N MET A 270 28.13 6.34 -25.64
CA MET A 270 29.04 7.47 -25.69
C MET A 270 29.65 7.65 -27.08
N ASN A 271 30.09 8.87 -27.37
CA ASN A 271 30.78 9.21 -28.60
C ASN A 271 32.16 8.53 -28.64
N GLN A 272 32.53 7.92 -29.77
CA GLN A 272 33.80 7.19 -29.90
C GLN A 272 35.05 8.08 -29.76
N LEU A 273 34.94 9.37 -30.09
CA LEU A 273 36.06 10.32 -30.10
C LEU A 273 36.22 11.07 -28.77
N SER A 274 35.12 11.56 -28.18
CA SER A 274 35.19 12.26 -26.88
C SER A 274 35.03 11.32 -25.69
N GLY A 275 34.33 10.20 -25.86
CA GLY A 275 34.03 9.21 -24.82
C GLY A 275 33.10 9.70 -23.70
N TRP A 276 32.80 11.00 -23.62
CA TRP A 276 31.98 11.59 -22.55
C TRP A 276 30.61 12.09 -23.02
N ASN A 277 30.45 12.34 -24.33
CA ASN A 277 29.20 12.87 -24.87
C ASN A 277 28.25 11.75 -25.27
N VAL A 278 26.98 11.85 -24.85
CA VAL A 278 25.94 10.88 -25.21
C VAL A 278 25.56 11.06 -26.69
N THR A 279 25.56 9.98 -27.47
CA THR A 279 25.36 10.04 -28.93
C THR A 279 23.93 10.36 -29.37
N ALA A 280 22.94 10.13 -28.50
CA ALA A 280 21.54 10.42 -28.77
C ALA A 280 20.82 10.81 -27.47
N PRO A 281 19.83 11.72 -27.52
CA PRO A 281 19.00 11.98 -26.36
C PRO A 281 18.31 10.68 -25.92
N LEU A 282 18.29 10.42 -24.61
CA LEU A 282 17.54 9.27 -24.11
C LEU A 282 16.06 9.59 -24.29
N LEU A 283 15.29 8.65 -24.83
CA LEU A 283 13.86 8.82 -25.10
C LEU A 283 13.08 7.65 -24.47
N PRO A 284 11.92 7.90 -23.85
CA PRO A 284 11.06 6.84 -23.37
C PRO A 284 10.45 6.09 -24.56
N ASP A 285 10.63 4.77 -24.62
CA ASP A 285 10.08 3.94 -25.68
C ASP A 285 8.54 3.85 -25.52
N LYS A 286 7.79 4.31 -26.53
CA LYS A 286 6.32 4.16 -26.68
C LYS A 286 5.40 4.77 -25.60
N ASP A 287 5.90 5.37 -24.53
CA ASP A 287 5.05 6.08 -23.58
C ASP A 287 4.60 7.42 -24.20
N LYS A 288 3.28 7.68 -24.22
CA LYS A 288 2.62 8.87 -24.79
C LYS A 288 3.00 10.19 -24.08
N GLU A 289 4.04 10.18 -23.27
CA GLU A 289 4.57 11.36 -22.61
C GLU A 289 5.23 12.25 -23.65
N LYS A 290 5.07 13.57 -23.51
CA LYS A 290 5.77 14.57 -24.33
C LYS A 290 7.23 14.14 -24.48
N THR A 291 7.80 14.27 -25.67
CA THR A 291 9.22 14.06 -25.96
C THR A 291 10.09 14.98 -25.10
N THR A 292 10.28 14.62 -23.83
CA THR A 292 11.26 15.22 -22.94
C THR A 292 12.59 14.63 -23.35
N THR A 293 13.43 15.46 -23.96
CA THR A 293 14.79 15.08 -24.30
C THR A 293 15.61 15.08 -23.02
N PHE A 294 16.11 13.90 -22.65
CA PHE A 294 17.01 13.74 -21.52
C PHE A 294 18.44 14.04 -21.98
N VAL A 295 19.11 15.00 -21.33
CA VAL A 295 20.40 15.54 -21.79
C VAL A 295 21.46 15.42 -20.70
N VAL A 296 22.63 14.91 -21.08
CA VAL A 296 23.84 14.90 -20.25
C VAL A 296 24.88 15.76 -20.94
N ASP A 297 25.46 16.74 -20.25
CA ASP A 297 26.55 17.54 -20.81
C ASP A 297 27.89 16.78 -20.80
N ASP A 298 28.77 17.13 -21.73
CA ASP A 298 30.07 16.47 -21.91
C ASP A 298 30.95 16.59 -20.64
N SER A 299 30.88 17.72 -19.94
CA SER A 299 31.62 17.94 -18.70
C SER A 299 31.16 17.05 -17.55
N ALA A 300 29.86 16.77 -17.43
CA ALA A 300 29.33 15.81 -16.46
C ALA A 300 29.75 14.39 -16.80
N GLY A 301 29.72 14.03 -18.09
CA GLY A 301 30.24 12.75 -18.57
C GLY A 301 31.72 12.57 -18.22
N HIS A 302 32.54 13.60 -18.45
CA HIS A 302 33.96 13.61 -18.07
C HIS A 302 34.14 13.44 -16.56
N SER A 303 33.39 14.19 -15.75
CA SER A 303 33.45 14.10 -14.29
C SER A 303 33.08 12.74 -13.75
N LEU A 304 31.99 12.13 -14.25
CA LEU A 304 31.59 10.78 -13.83
C LEU A 304 32.66 9.75 -14.20
N TRP A 305 33.15 9.79 -15.44
CA TRP A 305 34.22 8.89 -15.88
C TRP A 305 35.48 9.05 -15.02
N LYS A 306 35.88 10.30 -14.74
CA LYS A 306 37.07 10.61 -13.95
C LYS A 306 36.96 10.11 -12.51
N SER A 307 35.82 10.33 -11.85
CA SER A 307 35.56 9.81 -10.50
C SER A 307 35.60 8.28 -10.48
N LEU A 308 34.94 7.62 -11.44
CA LEU A 308 34.96 6.15 -11.54
C LEU A 308 36.38 5.60 -11.72
N ILE A 309 37.20 6.22 -12.58
CA ILE A 309 38.60 5.80 -12.74
C ILE A 309 39.40 6.01 -11.46
N LEU A 310 39.31 7.20 -10.85
CA LEU A 310 40.07 7.52 -9.64
C LEU A 310 39.72 6.59 -8.48
N ASP A 311 38.43 6.33 -8.28
CA ASP A 311 37.98 5.62 -7.09
C ASP A 311 38.06 4.10 -7.27
N LEU A 312 37.79 3.57 -8.47
CA LEU A 312 37.82 2.13 -8.74
C LEU A 312 39.21 1.64 -9.16
N VAL A 313 39.98 2.46 -9.88
CA VAL A 313 41.27 2.05 -10.45
C VAL A 313 42.44 2.77 -9.78
N GLY A 314 42.26 3.97 -9.23
CA GLY A 314 43.34 4.67 -8.53
C GLY A 314 44.41 5.25 -9.46
N ASN A 315 45.52 5.71 -8.89
CA ASN A 315 46.60 6.36 -9.64
C ASN A 315 47.65 5.33 -10.06
N ALA A 316 47.63 4.83 -11.29
CA ALA A 316 48.63 3.86 -11.73
C ALA A 316 49.93 4.49 -12.23
N THR A 317 51.05 3.83 -11.94
CA THR A 317 52.41 4.14 -12.41
C THR A 317 52.96 2.99 -13.24
N THR A 318 53.85 3.24 -14.20
CA THR A 318 54.55 2.17 -14.95
C THR A 318 55.98 1.99 -14.46
N TRP A 319 56.55 0.80 -14.61
CA TRP A 319 58.00 0.61 -14.53
C TRP A 319 58.62 0.83 -15.92
N VAL A 320 59.86 1.32 -15.97
CA VAL A 320 60.54 1.74 -17.23
C VAL A 320 60.63 0.62 -18.28
N GLU A 321 60.44 -0.64 -17.89
CA GLU A 321 60.55 -1.83 -18.77
C GLU A 321 59.27 -2.66 -18.90
N SER A 322 58.15 -2.25 -18.25
CA SER A 322 56.86 -2.96 -18.32
C SER A 322 55.83 -2.19 -19.16
N THR A 323 55.05 -2.91 -19.96
CA THR A 323 53.83 -2.37 -20.60
C THR A 323 52.62 -2.41 -19.66
N GLU A 324 52.79 -3.01 -18.48
CA GLU A 324 51.76 -3.14 -17.44
C GLU A 324 51.79 -1.95 -16.49
N TYR A 325 50.60 -1.51 -16.08
CA TYR A 325 50.40 -0.40 -15.15
C TYR A 325 50.21 -0.95 -13.74
N PHE A 326 50.89 -0.32 -12.78
CA PHE A 326 50.85 -0.68 -11.37
C PHE A 326 49.95 0.30 -10.63
N ILE A 327 48.93 -0.20 -9.92
CA ILE A 327 48.13 0.63 -9.00
C ILE A 327 48.68 0.47 -7.57
N PRO A 328 49.14 1.54 -6.90
CA PRO A 328 49.31 1.51 -5.45
C PRO A 328 47.94 1.25 -4.82
N SER A 329 47.86 0.35 -3.84
CA SER A 329 46.61 -0.09 -3.20
C SER A 329 45.62 1.07 -3.02
N ASN A 330 44.54 1.08 -3.80
CA ASN A 330 43.41 1.96 -3.57
C ASN A 330 42.41 1.24 -2.67
N THR A 331 41.55 2.01 -2.00
CA THR A 331 40.65 1.40 -1.01
C THR A 331 39.59 0.51 -1.66
N PHE A 332 39.20 0.81 -2.91
CA PHE A 332 38.28 -0.01 -3.68
C PHE A 332 38.80 -1.42 -3.94
N ILE A 333 40.07 -1.58 -4.38
CA ILE A 333 40.59 -2.92 -4.65
C ILE A 333 40.60 -3.74 -3.37
N GLY A 334 40.99 -3.14 -2.23
CA GLY A 334 40.95 -3.79 -0.92
C GLY A 334 39.54 -4.25 -0.53
N THR A 335 38.55 -3.37 -0.64
CA THR A 335 37.14 -3.71 -0.32
C THR A 335 36.56 -4.72 -1.30
N ALA A 336 36.85 -4.58 -2.60
CA ALA A 336 36.46 -5.54 -3.63
C ALA A 336 37.01 -6.95 -3.36
N ARG A 337 38.11 -7.10 -2.61
CA ARG A 337 38.59 -8.42 -2.16
C ARG A 337 37.70 -9.06 -1.11
N ALA A 338 37.16 -8.26 -0.20
CA ALA A 338 36.33 -8.71 0.89
C ALA A 338 34.87 -8.97 0.45
N VAL A 339 34.43 -8.35 -0.65
CA VAL A 339 33.08 -8.49 -1.16
C VAL A 339 32.96 -9.69 -2.12
N ASN A 340 32.08 -10.63 -1.76
CA ASN A 340 31.80 -11.81 -2.56
C ASN A 340 30.92 -11.48 -3.77
N ASP A 341 29.82 -10.74 -3.56
CA ASP A 341 28.89 -10.36 -4.61
C ASP A 341 29.31 -9.03 -5.26
N LYS A 342 30.16 -9.16 -6.26
CA LYS A 342 30.72 -8.01 -6.99
C LYS A 342 29.70 -7.36 -7.92
N VAL A 343 28.72 -8.14 -8.41
CA VAL A 343 27.65 -7.61 -9.25
C VAL A 343 26.82 -6.65 -8.41
N HIS A 344 26.40 -7.08 -7.23
CA HIS A 344 25.67 -6.23 -6.29
C HIS A 344 26.48 -5.00 -5.90
N MET A 345 27.78 -5.13 -5.62
CA MET A 345 28.63 -3.97 -5.31
C MET A 345 28.61 -2.91 -6.43
N MET A 346 28.69 -3.35 -7.69
CA MET A 346 28.61 -2.45 -8.86
C MET A 346 27.23 -1.82 -9.02
N GLU A 347 26.16 -2.54 -8.68
CA GLU A 347 24.79 -1.99 -8.64
C GLU A 347 24.64 -0.95 -7.53
N SER A 348 25.16 -1.21 -6.33
CA SER A 348 25.15 -0.25 -5.20
C SER A 348 25.93 1.02 -5.53
N ILE A 349 27.07 0.91 -6.23
CA ILE A 349 27.83 2.08 -6.73
C ILE A 349 26.97 2.87 -7.73
N ALA A 350 26.35 2.20 -8.69
CA ALA A 350 25.50 2.85 -9.68
C ALA A 350 24.29 3.57 -9.04
N GLN A 351 23.67 2.95 -8.02
CA GLN A 351 22.57 3.55 -7.27
C GLN A 351 23.01 4.77 -6.45
N SER A 352 24.15 4.69 -5.75
CA SER A 352 24.63 5.82 -4.94
C SER A 352 25.10 6.99 -5.81
N VAL A 353 25.75 6.71 -6.93
CA VAL A 353 26.08 7.74 -7.94
C VAL A 353 24.82 8.37 -8.52
N THR A 354 23.80 7.56 -8.81
CA THR A 354 22.49 8.07 -9.25
C THR A 354 21.92 9.03 -8.21
N TYR A 355 21.93 8.66 -6.94
CA TYR A 355 21.50 9.55 -5.86
C TYR A 355 22.33 10.85 -5.81
N SER A 356 23.66 10.79 -5.94
CA SER A 356 24.53 11.97 -5.98
C SER A 356 24.25 12.91 -7.17
N ILE A 357 23.70 12.40 -8.27
CA ILE A 357 23.30 13.21 -9.43
C ILE A 357 21.91 13.84 -9.22
N LEU A 358 21.04 13.14 -8.48
CA LEU A 358 19.67 13.58 -8.19
C LEU A 358 19.60 14.57 -7.02
N GLU A 359 20.43 14.41 -5.99
CA GLU A 359 20.42 15.24 -4.76
C GLU A 359 20.58 16.75 -5.04
N PRO A 360 21.48 17.20 -5.95
CA PRO A 360 21.58 18.61 -6.32
C PRO A 360 20.46 19.09 -7.26
N SER A 361 19.72 18.17 -7.89
CA SER A 361 18.62 18.53 -8.78
C SER A 361 17.48 19.13 -7.97
N ASN A 362 17.10 20.38 -8.27
CA ASN A 362 15.88 20.98 -7.74
C ASN A 362 14.59 20.44 -8.38
N GLN A 363 14.71 19.42 -9.25
CA GLN A 363 13.57 18.81 -9.92
C GLN A 363 13.00 17.67 -9.07
N THR A 364 11.69 17.70 -8.88
CA THR A 364 10.96 16.65 -8.15
C THR A 364 9.75 16.19 -8.96
N MET A 365 9.35 14.93 -8.77
CA MET A 365 8.06 14.44 -9.19
C MET A 365 7.06 14.59 -8.05
N THR A 366 5.99 15.31 -8.29
CA THR A 366 4.89 15.49 -7.32
C THR A 366 4.00 14.26 -7.32
N GLY A 367 3.74 13.70 -6.14
CA GLY A 367 2.86 12.56 -5.93
C GLY A 367 1.51 12.96 -5.35
N LEU A 368 0.62 11.98 -5.28
CA LEU A 368 -0.67 12.09 -4.61
C LEU A 368 -0.57 11.53 -3.20
N VAL A 369 -1.27 12.18 -2.27
CA VAL A 369 -1.31 11.81 -0.87
C VAL A 369 -2.63 11.10 -0.57
N GLY A 370 -2.54 9.92 0.05
CA GLY A 370 -3.69 9.14 0.49
C GLY A 370 -4.24 9.68 1.80
N LEU A 371 -5.50 10.13 1.77
CA LEU A 371 -6.24 10.62 2.93
C LEU A 371 -7.36 9.65 3.31
N PRO A 372 -7.55 9.35 4.60
CA PRO A 372 -8.66 8.51 5.03
C PRO A 372 -9.98 9.29 4.90
N GLU A 373 -10.85 8.85 4.01
CA GLU A 373 -12.21 9.37 3.86
C GLU A 373 -13.25 8.31 4.24
N GLN A 374 -14.33 8.75 4.87
CA GLN A 374 -15.45 7.88 5.24
C GLN A 374 -16.43 7.77 4.07
N PHE A 375 -16.65 6.56 3.58
CA PHE A 375 -17.66 6.29 2.56
C PHE A 375 -18.90 5.69 3.21
N MET A 376 -20.10 6.10 2.78
CA MET A 376 -21.34 5.47 3.23
C MET A 376 -21.66 4.26 2.35
N HIS A 377 -21.74 3.07 2.95
CA HIS A 377 -22.10 1.83 2.27
C HIS A 377 -23.38 1.25 2.86
N VAL A 378 -24.47 1.25 2.07
CA VAL A 378 -25.78 0.74 2.47
C VAL A 378 -25.88 -0.76 2.20
N ARG A 379 -26.17 -1.54 3.24
CA ARG A 379 -26.40 -2.99 3.16
C ARG A 379 -27.90 -3.27 3.02
N TRP A 380 -28.41 -3.21 1.80
CA TRP A 380 -29.83 -3.37 1.47
C TRP A 380 -30.49 -4.65 2.01
N GLY A 381 -29.73 -5.73 2.23
CA GLY A 381 -30.26 -6.97 2.82
C GLY A 381 -30.92 -6.78 4.19
N TRP A 382 -30.50 -5.79 4.98
CA TRP A 382 -31.06 -5.53 6.31
C TRP A 382 -32.44 -4.85 6.28
N ILE A 383 -32.90 -4.37 5.11
CA ILE A 383 -34.26 -3.82 4.93
C ILE A 383 -35.33 -4.92 4.89
N ALA A 384 -34.93 -6.20 4.74
CA ALA A 384 -35.85 -7.32 4.64
C ALA A 384 -36.78 -7.47 5.86
N LEU A 385 -36.27 -7.31 7.09
CA LEU A 385 -37.09 -7.44 8.30
C LEU A 385 -38.09 -6.27 8.47
N PRO A 386 -37.69 -4.99 8.37
CA PRO A 386 -38.64 -3.87 8.38
C PRO A 386 -39.74 -4.00 7.33
N THR A 387 -39.38 -4.36 6.10
CA THR A 387 -40.36 -4.57 5.02
C THR A 387 -41.31 -5.72 5.32
N PHE A 388 -40.78 -6.84 5.83
CA PHE A 388 -41.61 -7.96 6.27
C PHE A 388 -42.60 -7.57 7.37
N ILE A 389 -42.16 -6.81 8.39
CA ILE A 389 -43.03 -6.37 9.49
C ILE A 389 -44.14 -5.43 8.99
N VAL A 390 -43.82 -4.50 8.09
CA VAL A 390 -44.84 -3.62 7.49
C VAL A 390 -45.86 -4.42 6.68
N LEU A 391 -45.41 -5.38 5.88
CA LEU A 391 -46.34 -6.24 5.11
C LEU A 391 -47.18 -7.13 6.02
N ALA A 392 -46.59 -7.71 7.06
CA ALA A 392 -47.28 -8.55 8.04
C ALA A 392 -48.30 -7.76 8.87
N THR A 393 -47.99 -6.52 9.25
CA THR A 393 -48.94 -5.64 9.97
C THR A 393 -50.13 -5.25 9.11
N ILE A 394 -49.91 -4.90 7.83
CA ILE A 394 -50.99 -4.62 6.87
C ILE A 394 -51.87 -5.86 6.70
N LEU A 395 -51.26 -7.03 6.50
CA LEU A 395 -51.98 -8.29 6.39
C LEU A 395 -52.81 -8.59 7.64
N CYS A 396 -52.21 -8.47 8.83
CA CYS A 396 -52.88 -8.67 10.11
C CYS A 396 -54.08 -7.72 10.26
N LEU A 397 -53.92 -6.45 9.90
CA LEU A 397 -54.99 -5.46 9.95
C LEU A 397 -56.14 -5.83 9.02
N CYS A 398 -55.85 -6.20 7.77
CA CYS A 398 -56.86 -6.64 6.81
C CYS A 398 -57.63 -7.87 7.32
N LEU A 399 -56.93 -8.87 7.85
CA LEU A 399 -57.55 -10.07 8.41
C LEU A 399 -58.46 -9.74 9.60
N VAL A 400 -58.02 -8.87 10.50
CA VAL A 400 -58.83 -8.41 11.63
C VAL A 400 -60.09 -7.69 11.13
N MET A 401 -59.97 -6.78 10.16
CA MET A 401 -61.13 -6.09 9.58
C MET A 401 -62.13 -7.06 8.95
N MET A 402 -61.65 -8.04 8.18
CA MET A 402 -62.49 -9.06 7.55
C MET A 402 -63.21 -9.94 8.58
N CYS A 403 -62.50 -10.43 9.59
CA CYS A 403 -63.09 -11.24 10.67
C CYS A 403 -64.12 -10.44 11.47
N THR A 404 -63.82 -9.19 11.80
CA THR A 404 -64.73 -8.30 12.54
C THR A 404 -66.01 -8.06 11.75
N LYS A 405 -65.89 -7.83 10.43
CA LYS A 405 -67.05 -7.67 9.53
C LYS A 405 -67.86 -8.97 9.40
N ARG A 406 -67.21 -10.12 9.26
CA ARG A 406 -67.88 -11.42 9.08
C ARG A 406 -68.66 -11.86 10.31
N HIS A 407 -68.13 -11.60 11.50
CA HIS A 407 -68.75 -11.99 12.77
C HIS A 407 -69.65 -10.90 13.38
N ASN A 408 -69.88 -9.78 12.69
CA ASN A 408 -70.67 -8.64 13.19
C ASN A 408 -70.28 -8.22 14.63
N VAL A 409 -68.97 -8.23 14.92
CA VAL A 409 -68.46 -7.92 16.25
C VAL A 409 -68.54 -6.41 16.46
N LYS A 410 -69.16 -5.98 17.57
CA LYS A 410 -69.21 -4.56 17.96
C LYS A 410 -67.80 -4.08 18.33
N MET A 411 -67.39 -2.96 17.73
CA MET A 411 -66.03 -2.43 17.92
C MET A 411 -65.93 -1.65 19.25
N TRP A 412 -65.48 -2.32 20.31
CA TRP A 412 -65.27 -1.71 21.62
C TRP A 412 -63.79 -1.42 21.94
N LYS A 413 -62.89 -1.71 20.99
CA LYS A 413 -61.42 -1.51 21.12
C LYS A 413 -60.92 -2.08 22.47
N SER A 414 -60.02 -1.40 23.16
CA SER A 414 -59.49 -1.76 24.48
C SER A 414 -60.28 -1.13 25.65
N SER A 415 -61.56 -0.83 25.48
CA SER A 415 -62.32 -0.09 26.49
C SER A 415 -62.74 -0.97 27.67
N SER A 416 -62.25 -0.62 28.87
CA SER A 416 -62.72 -1.19 30.14
C SER A 416 -64.20 -0.94 30.41
N LEU A 417 -64.78 0.13 29.84
CA LEU A 417 -66.21 0.46 29.97
C LEU A 417 -67.10 -0.60 29.34
N ALA A 418 -66.67 -1.21 28.24
CA ALA A 418 -67.46 -2.26 27.59
C ALA A 418 -67.61 -3.49 28.50
N LEU A 419 -66.59 -3.81 29.29
CA LEU A 419 -66.63 -4.88 30.29
C LEU A 419 -67.56 -4.51 31.46
N LEU A 420 -67.51 -3.25 31.91
CA LEU A 420 -68.31 -2.75 33.04
C LEU A 420 -69.80 -2.65 32.71
N TYR A 421 -70.17 -2.13 31.54
CA TYR A 421 -71.57 -1.99 31.12
C TYR A 421 -72.24 -3.32 30.70
N HIS A 422 -71.46 -4.33 30.33
CA HIS A 422 -71.99 -5.62 29.90
C HIS A 422 -71.80 -6.77 30.89
N GLY A 423 -70.93 -6.63 31.90
CA GLY A 423 -70.83 -7.47 33.10
C GLY A 423 -70.58 -8.98 32.87
N PHE A 424 -70.32 -9.71 33.96
CA PHE A 424 -70.26 -11.19 33.99
C PHE A 424 -71.47 -11.85 34.67
N GLY A 425 -72.22 -11.09 35.48
CA GLY A 425 -73.45 -11.53 36.16
C GLY A 425 -74.71 -11.07 35.43
N LYS A 426 -75.90 -11.43 35.95
CA LYS A 426 -77.22 -11.04 35.40
C LYS A 426 -77.17 -9.59 34.91
N PRO A 427 -77.69 -9.30 33.70
CA PRO A 427 -77.69 -7.94 33.17
C PRO A 427 -78.24 -7.03 34.27
N VAL A 428 -77.55 -5.91 34.50
CA VAL A 428 -78.12 -4.83 35.31
C VAL A 428 -79.43 -4.46 34.60
N GLU A 429 -80.54 -5.00 35.11
CA GLU A 429 -81.90 -4.59 34.78
C GLU A 429 -82.09 -3.24 35.45
N ASP A 430 -81.40 -2.25 34.91
CA ASP A 430 -81.70 -0.85 35.19
C ASP A 430 -81.99 -0.19 33.85
N ASP A 431 -83.28 0.07 33.67
CA ASP A 431 -83.82 1.13 32.83
C ASP A 431 -83.61 1.06 31.31
N GLY A 432 -83.65 -0.14 30.72
CA GLY A 432 -83.88 -0.32 29.27
C GLY A 432 -82.78 0.19 28.31
N ARG A 433 -81.66 0.71 28.81
CA ARG A 433 -80.59 1.29 27.99
C ARG A 433 -79.51 0.26 27.67
N ARG A 434 -79.67 -0.44 26.55
CA ARG A 434 -78.60 -1.28 25.97
C ARG A 434 -77.59 -0.42 25.23
N PHE A 435 -76.48 -0.08 25.86
CA PHE A 435 -75.37 0.59 25.18
C PHE A 435 -74.74 -0.35 24.15
N THR A 436 -74.57 0.10 22.91
CA THR A 436 -74.00 -0.73 21.83
C THR A 436 -72.77 -0.11 21.18
N ARG A 437 -72.70 1.22 21.15
CA ARG A 437 -71.54 1.97 20.67
C ARG A 437 -70.67 2.39 21.84
N LEU A 438 -69.37 2.45 21.57
CA LEU A 438 -68.39 2.95 22.54
C LEU A 438 -68.68 4.40 22.97
N SER A 439 -69.12 5.24 22.03
CA SER A 439 -69.51 6.64 22.27
C SER A 439 -70.55 6.77 23.39
N ASP A 440 -71.54 5.88 23.39
CA ASP A 440 -72.68 5.96 24.29
C ASP A 440 -72.26 5.54 25.70
N MET A 441 -71.39 4.52 25.79
CA MET A 441 -70.78 4.09 27.06
C MET A 441 -69.85 5.17 27.63
N THR A 442 -69.03 5.82 26.80
CA THR A 442 -68.16 6.92 27.25
C THR A 442 -68.94 8.14 27.71
N HIS A 443 -70.03 8.48 27.01
CA HIS A 443 -70.88 9.61 27.36
C HIS A 443 -71.60 9.37 28.69
N ASN A 444 -72.11 8.16 28.91
CA ASN A 444 -72.74 7.82 30.18
C ASN A 444 -71.71 7.79 31.32
N ALA A 445 -70.54 7.17 31.10
CA ALA A 445 -69.49 7.09 32.10
C ALA A 445 -68.98 8.47 32.57
N ALA A 446 -69.00 9.49 31.71
CA ALA A 446 -68.64 10.86 32.08
C ALA A 446 -69.62 11.47 33.11
N ASN A 447 -70.87 11.00 33.12
CA ASN A 447 -71.93 11.50 33.99
C ASN A 447 -72.22 10.57 35.20
N SER A 448 -71.56 9.42 35.26
CA SER A 448 -71.70 8.46 36.37
C SER A 448 -70.51 8.53 37.31
N ARG A 449 -70.74 8.48 38.63
CA ARG A 449 -69.65 8.34 39.61
C ARG A 449 -69.66 6.92 40.17
N ALA A 450 -68.52 6.25 40.19
CA ALA A 450 -68.39 4.91 40.74
C ALA A 450 -67.30 4.86 41.81
N ARG A 451 -67.50 4.05 42.85
CA ARG A 451 -66.48 3.72 43.85
C ARG A 451 -66.47 2.21 44.12
N LEU A 452 -65.29 1.63 44.32
CA LEU A 452 -65.17 0.25 44.79
C LEU A 452 -65.18 0.28 46.32
N ALA A 453 -66.21 -0.29 46.93
CA ALA A 453 -66.38 -0.29 48.38
C ALA A 453 -66.64 -1.71 48.91
N PRO A 454 -66.24 -2.05 50.14
CA PRO A 454 -66.59 -3.32 50.75
C PRO A 454 -68.12 -3.37 50.98
N SER A 455 -68.74 -4.45 50.50
CA SER A 455 -70.14 -4.79 50.69
C SER A 455 -70.17 -6.04 51.56
N GLY A 456 -70.32 -5.90 52.88
CA GLY A 456 -70.21 -6.99 53.86
C GLY A 456 -68.77 -7.40 54.23
N ASN A 457 -68.61 -8.50 54.98
CA ASN A 457 -67.33 -8.88 55.60
C ASN A 457 -66.25 -9.41 54.62
N TYR A 458 -66.60 -9.81 53.39
CA TYR A 458 -65.64 -10.47 52.46
C TYR A 458 -65.84 -10.15 50.97
N THR A 459 -66.71 -9.21 50.60
CA THR A 459 -67.02 -8.90 49.20
C THR A 459 -66.79 -7.43 48.88
N TRP A 460 -66.18 -7.14 47.73
CA TRP A 460 -66.01 -5.79 47.20
C TRP A 460 -67.02 -5.58 46.08
N GLU A 461 -67.74 -4.47 46.12
CA GLU A 461 -68.76 -4.14 45.14
C GLU A 461 -68.52 -2.76 44.55
N LEU A 462 -68.75 -2.64 43.24
CA LEU A 462 -68.67 -1.37 42.55
C LEU A 462 -69.99 -0.62 42.76
N GLN A 463 -69.98 0.37 43.64
CA GLN A 463 -71.13 1.24 43.90
C GLN A 463 -71.16 2.38 42.88
N VAL A 464 -72.29 2.52 42.18
CA VAL A 464 -72.52 3.60 41.20
C VAL A 464 -73.52 4.59 41.76
N SER A 465 -73.21 5.88 41.66
CA SER A 465 -74.13 7.00 41.93
C SER A 465 -74.58 7.57 40.60
N GLU A 466 -75.86 7.42 40.26
CA GLU A 466 -76.46 8.15 39.15
C GLU A 466 -76.58 9.64 39.54
N GLY A 467 -75.95 10.51 38.76
CA GLY A 467 -76.06 11.95 38.96
C GLY A 467 -77.47 12.40 38.58
N GLY A 468 -78.29 12.73 39.59
CA GLY A 468 -79.50 13.52 39.39
C GLY A 468 -79.15 14.83 38.68
N VAL A 469 -79.97 15.20 37.69
CA VAL A 469 -79.91 16.46 36.96
C VAL A 469 -79.79 17.61 37.97
N VAL A 470 -78.64 18.28 37.99
CA VAL A 470 -78.53 19.58 38.62
C VAL A 470 -79.17 20.56 37.66
N ASP A 471 -80.42 20.94 37.94
CA ASP A 471 -81.01 22.15 37.37
C ASP A 471 -80.09 23.32 37.71
N ARG A 472 -79.35 23.81 36.72
CA ARG A 472 -78.76 25.15 36.78
C ARG A 472 -79.88 26.16 36.57
N ALA A 473 -80.61 26.46 37.64
CA ALA A 473 -81.37 27.69 37.76
C ALA A 473 -80.44 28.76 38.37
N ARG A 474 -80.11 29.76 37.53
CA ARG A 474 -79.51 31.09 37.79
C ARG A 474 -78.52 31.27 38.94
#